data_AF-A0A923C7I7-F1
#
_entry.id   AF-A0A923C7I7-F1
#
_cell.length_a   1.000
_cell.length_b   1.000
_cell.length_c   1.000
_cell.angle_alpha   90.00
_cell.angle_beta   90.00
_cell.angle_gamma   90.00
#
_symmetry.space_group_name_H-M   'P 1'
#
loop_
_entity.id
_entity.type
_entity.pdbx_description
1 polymer ?
#
loop_
_entity_poly.entity_id
_entity_poly.type
_entity_poly.pdbx_seq_one_letter_code
_entity_poly.pdbx_strand_id
1 'polypeptide(L)'
;GVGMGTAIALNGATAHAFTHILYKSVLFMGAGAVIAMTGKSKLSELGGIYKYMPITFLLYMVGAFSISAFPLFSGFVSKTMVVEAAAVDHRAWIWLLLSMASAGTFLHTGLKLPYFTFLGKDAGLRPKEAPWNMLLAMGISAFFCVFIGVNPAWLYQFMPNPVDYNAYSAGHLFWELQLLLFTGLGFFLMLKHLGGEAKLSVDTDWVYRKAGPVLIKATAAFVRSVWRGIMAAAQGLLRSIWNGLKSLAGVDGLLGRPWGIGQTTLWTVGIASLYGLVYLLR
;
A
#
# COMPACT_ATOMS: atom_id res chain seq x y z
N GLY A 1 8.06 14.40 11.78
CA GLY A 1 9.33 13.65 11.81
C GLY A 1 10.22 14.15 10.70
N VAL A 2 10.39 13.38 9.62
CA VAL A 2 11.32 13.67 8.51
C VAL A 2 11.22 15.11 7.97
N GLY A 3 10.01 15.62 7.72
CA GLY A 3 9.82 16.96 7.15
C GLY A 3 10.25 18.14 8.03
N MET A 4 10.51 17.94 9.33
CA MET A 4 11.02 19.01 10.21
C MET A 4 12.54 19.20 10.09
N GLY A 5 13.28 18.18 9.63
CA GLY A 5 14.72 18.30 9.36
C GLY A 5 15.64 18.46 10.58
N THR A 6 15.13 18.57 11.80
CA THR A 6 15.95 18.65 13.02
C THR A 6 16.48 17.27 13.42
N ALA A 7 17.64 17.22 14.11
CA ALA A 7 18.25 15.97 14.55
C ALA A 7 17.32 15.12 15.43
N ILE A 8 16.63 15.77 16.37
CA ILE A 8 15.63 15.12 17.25
C ILE A 8 14.42 14.61 16.44
N ALA A 9 13.96 15.38 15.43
CA ALA A 9 12.84 14.95 14.58
C ALA A 9 13.19 13.76 13.69
N LEU A 10 14.42 13.69 13.19
CA LEU A 10 14.94 12.55 12.42
C LEU A 10 15.09 11.31 13.29
N ASN A 11 15.68 11.46 14.49
CA ASN A 11 15.77 10.38 15.48
C ASN A 11 14.37 9.87 15.85
N GLY A 12 13.44 10.77 16.17
CA GLY A 12 12.07 10.42 16.49
C GLY A 12 11.35 9.73 15.34
N ALA A 13 11.55 10.17 14.09
CA ALA A 13 10.96 9.52 12.92
C ALA A 13 11.47 8.09 12.73
N THR A 14 12.78 7.87 12.88
CA THR A 14 13.42 6.55 12.74
C THR A 14 13.00 5.61 13.88
N ALA A 15 13.08 6.10 15.14
CA ALA A 15 12.57 5.38 16.31
C ALA A 15 11.09 5.02 16.16
N HIS A 16 10.28 5.97 15.68
CA HIS A 16 8.86 5.76 15.49
C HIS A 16 8.59 4.73 14.40
N ALA A 17 9.29 4.79 13.26
CA ALA A 17 9.16 3.78 12.21
C ALA A 17 9.43 2.36 12.73
N PHE A 18 10.50 2.18 13.51
CA PHE A 18 10.86 0.88 14.09
C PHE A 18 9.80 0.39 15.08
N THR A 19 9.49 1.19 16.09
CA THR A 19 8.49 0.84 17.11
C THR A 19 7.10 0.63 16.52
N HIS A 20 6.76 1.38 15.48
CA HIS A 20 5.50 1.28 14.74
C HIS A 20 5.32 -0.05 14.03
N ILE A 21 6.39 -0.62 13.48
CA ILE A 21 6.34 -1.97 12.91
C ILE A 21 5.99 -2.96 14.02
N LEU A 22 6.63 -2.87 15.20
CA LEU A 22 6.40 -3.83 16.29
C LEU A 22 4.95 -3.81 16.80
N TYR A 23 4.44 -2.66 17.21
CA TYR A 23 3.09 -2.61 17.78
C TYR A 23 1.99 -2.81 16.73
N LYS A 24 2.19 -2.40 15.46
CA LYS A 24 1.21 -2.71 14.42
C LYS A 24 1.20 -4.19 14.09
N SER A 25 2.36 -4.86 14.09
CA SER A 25 2.41 -6.32 13.93
C SER A 25 1.60 -7.03 15.01
N VAL A 26 1.73 -6.65 16.28
CA VAL A 26 0.90 -7.22 17.37
C VAL A 26 -0.59 -6.96 17.15
N LEU A 27 -0.96 -5.72 16.79
CA LEU A 27 -2.36 -5.35 16.58
C LEU A 27 -2.99 -6.09 15.39
N PHE A 28 -2.28 -6.22 14.27
CA PHE A 28 -2.73 -6.96 13.10
C PHE A 28 -2.81 -8.46 13.37
N MET A 29 -1.83 -9.03 14.07
CA MET A 29 -1.90 -10.42 14.51
C MET A 29 -3.09 -10.63 15.45
N GLY A 30 -3.28 -9.79 16.48
CA GLY A 30 -4.42 -9.95 17.40
C GLY A 30 -5.78 -9.79 16.72
N ALA A 31 -5.93 -8.84 15.80
CA ALA A 31 -7.14 -8.72 14.98
C ALA A 31 -7.33 -9.94 14.06
N GLY A 32 -6.25 -10.41 13.42
CA GLY A 32 -6.26 -11.61 12.59
C GLY A 32 -6.62 -12.88 13.38
N ALA A 33 -6.16 -12.99 14.62
CA ALA A 33 -6.48 -14.09 15.52
C ALA A 33 -7.97 -14.12 15.83
N VAL A 34 -8.55 -12.96 16.16
CA VAL A 34 -9.99 -12.83 16.38
C VAL A 34 -10.77 -13.24 15.13
N ILE A 35 -10.39 -12.74 13.95
CA ILE A 35 -11.07 -13.09 12.69
C ILE A 35 -10.95 -14.59 12.39
N ALA A 36 -9.78 -15.18 12.58
CA ALA A 36 -9.53 -16.60 12.34
C ALA A 36 -10.34 -17.49 13.29
N MET A 37 -10.46 -17.12 14.57
CA MET A 37 -11.14 -17.93 15.59
C MET A 37 -12.66 -17.72 15.62
N THR A 38 -13.15 -16.55 15.19
CA THR A 38 -14.59 -16.24 15.19
C THR A 38 -15.24 -16.36 13.81
N GLY A 39 -14.46 -16.27 12.73
CA GLY A 39 -14.95 -16.15 11.36
C GLY A 39 -15.65 -14.83 11.05
N LYS A 40 -15.60 -13.85 11.97
CA LYS A 40 -16.30 -12.56 11.87
C LYS A 40 -15.32 -11.42 11.72
N SER A 41 -15.58 -10.54 10.76
CA SER A 41 -14.78 -9.32 10.51
C SER A 41 -15.49 -8.02 10.91
N LYS A 42 -16.81 -8.06 11.10
CA LYS A 42 -17.59 -6.88 11.49
C LYS A 42 -17.56 -6.68 12.99
N LEU A 43 -17.16 -5.49 13.45
CA LEU A 43 -17.19 -5.14 14.88
C LEU A 43 -18.60 -5.21 15.48
N SER A 44 -19.67 -5.02 14.70
CA SER A 44 -21.05 -5.17 15.17
C SER A 44 -21.44 -6.60 15.52
N GLU A 45 -20.68 -7.60 15.03
CA GLU A 45 -20.91 -9.02 15.28
C GLU A 45 -19.94 -9.58 16.34
N LEU A 46 -19.06 -8.74 16.89
CA LEU A 46 -18.05 -9.11 17.89
C LEU A 46 -18.40 -8.49 19.26
N GLY A 47 -17.91 -9.11 20.33
CA GLY A 47 -18.08 -8.63 21.70
C GLY A 47 -18.11 -9.76 22.73
N GLY A 48 -17.62 -9.49 23.94
CA GLY A 48 -17.61 -10.43 25.06
C GLY A 48 -16.61 -11.60 24.96
N ILE A 49 -15.72 -11.61 23.97
CA ILE A 49 -14.80 -12.73 23.71
C ILE A 49 -13.55 -12.75 24.60
N TYR A 50 -13.30 -11.71 25.41
CA TYR A 50 -12.11 -11.63 26.28
C TYR A 50 -11.99 -12.82 27.25
N LYS A 51 -13.13 -13.43 27.64
CA LYS A 51 -13.17 -14.60 28.53
C LYS A 51 -12.66 -15.87 27.86
N TYR A 52 -12.74 -15.94 26.54
CA TYR A 52 -12.40 -17.12 25.75
C TYR A 52 -11.04 -17.02 25.06
N MET A 53 -10.59 -15.79 24.81
CA MET A 53 -9.27 -15.47 24.24
C MET A 53 -8.47 -14.49 25.13
N PRO A 54 -8.24 -14.81 26.41
CA PRO A 54 -7.61 -13.88 27.35
C PRO A 54 -6.15 -13.55 26.98
N ILE A 55 -5.40 -14.51 26.41
CA ILE A 55 -3.99 -14.29 26.05
C ILE A 55 -3.92 -13.38 24.82
N THR A 56 -4.72 -13.66 23.79
CA THR A 56 -4.81 -12.79 22.61
C THR A 56 -5.23 -11.38 23.00
N PHE A 57 -6.20 -11.24 23.92
CA PHE A 57 -6.63 -9.95 24.43
C PHE A 57 -5.48 -9.19 25.13
N LEU A 58 -4.77 -9.83 26.06
CA LEU A 58 -3.66 -9.19 26.78
C LEU A 58 -2.55 -8.74 25.83
N LEU A 59 -2.15 -9.61 24.89
CA LEU A 59 -1.13 -9.27 23.89
C LEU A 59 -1.60 -8.14 22.96
N TYR A 60 -2.86 -8.17 22.53
CA TYR A 60 -3.45 -7.07 21.77
C TYR A 60 -3.42 -5.75 22.55
N MET A 61 -3.74 -5.79 23.85
CA MET A 61 -3.70 -4.61 24.72
C MET A 61 -2.28 -4.05 24.87
N VAL A 62 -1.24 -4.88 24.91
CA VAL A 62 0.15 -4.41 24.87
C VAL A 62 0.42 -3.61 23.60
N GLY A 63 -0.03 -4.11 22.43
CA GLY A 63 0.04 -3.37 21.18
C GLY A 63 -0.78 -2.07 21.20
N ALA A 64 -1.98 -2.12 21.79
CA ALA A 64 -2.90 -0.99 21.90
C ALA A 64 -2.36 0.13 22.80
N PHE A 65 -1.74 -0.20 23.93
CA PHE A 65 -1.05 0.76 24.79
C PHE A 65 0.22 1.31 24.14
N SER A 66 0.94 0.46 23.39
CA SER A 66 2.13 0.89 22.64
C SER A 66 1.81 1.91 21.56
N ILE A 67 0.82 1.69 20.71
CA ILE A 67 0.45 2.66 19.66
C ILE A 67 -0.09 3.98 20.24
N SER A 68 -0.67 3.89 21.44
CA SER A 68 -1.29 5.02 22.14
C SER A 68 -0.31 5.84 22.96
N ALA A 69 0.99 5.52 22.92
CA ALA A 69 2.02 6.20 23.71
C ALA A 69 1.77 6.16 25.22
N PHE A 70 1.20 5.05 25.73
CA PHE A 70 1.10 4.86 27.17
C PHE A 70 2.51 4.73 27.78
N PRO A 71 2.80 5.36 28.95
CA PRO A 71 4.11 5.24 29.59
C PRO A 71 4.53 3.78 29.79
N LEU A 72 5.84 3.49 29.74
CA LEU A 72 6.42 2.13 29.77
C LEU A 72 6.28 1.31 28.48
N PHE A 73 5.67 1.86 27.42
CA PHE A 73 5.60 1.20 26.12
C PHE A 73 6.39 1.95 25.04
N SER A 74 6.78 1.24 23.98
CA SER A 74 7.68 1.73 22.94
C SER A 74 7.19 2.97 22.19
N GLY A 75 5.87 3.13 22.04
CA GLY A 75 5.33 4.31 21.36
C GLY A 75 5.42 5.58 22.20
N PHE A 76 5.48 5.48 23.54
CA PHE A 76 5.77 6.65 24.39
C PHE A 76 7.16 7.19 24.07
N VAL A 77 8.15 6.30 24.04
CA VAL A 77 9.56 6.63 23.77
C VAL A 77 9.80 7.26 22.39
N SER A 78 9.08 6.80 21.36
CA SER A 78 9.33 7.22 19.98
C SER A 78 8.42 8.34 19.49
N LYS A 79 7.13 8.30 19.82
CA LYS A 79 6.13 9.25 19.32
C LYS A 79 6.28 10.60 19.99
N THR A 80 6.47 10.61 21.32
CA THR A 80 6.62 11.86 22.08
C THR A 80 7.88 12.62 21.67
N MET A 81 8.95 11.91 21.23
CA MET A 81 10.14 12.54 20.64
C MET A 81 9.83 13.36 19.38
N VAL A 82 8.94 12.87 18.51
CA VAL A 82 8.52 13.61 17.31
C VAL A 82 7.63 14.80 17.69
N VAL A 83 6.79 14.65 18.71
CA VAL A 83 5.94 15.74 19.22
C VAL A 83 6.81 16.83 19.84
N GLU A 84 7.76 16.48 20.71
CA GLU A 84 8.69 17.45 21.31
C GLU A 84 9.54 18.15 20.26
N ALA A 85 10.02 17.44 19.23
CA ALA A 85 10.77 18.08 18.17
C ALA A 85 9.98 19.21 17.47
N ALA A 86 8.65 19.09 17.37
CA ALA A 86 7.80 20.15 16.85
C ALA A 86 7.64 21.33 17.83
N ALA A 87 7.65 21.05 19.14
CA ALA A 87 7.61 22.09 20.18
C ALA A 87 8.91 22.90 20.24
N VAL A 88 10.06 22.21 20.20
CA VAL A 88 11.40 22.83 20.23
C VAL A 88 11.66 23.64 18.96
N ASP A 89 11.18 23.19 17.80
CA ASP A 89 11.29 23.95 16.54
C ASP A 89 10.23 25.08 16.40
N HIS A 90 9.55 25.43 17.51
CA HIS A 90 8.52 26.47 17.59
C HIS A 90 7.36 26.33 16.59
N ARG A 91 7.03 25.09 16.17
CA ARG A 91 5.95 24.79 15.24
C ARG A 91 4.67 24.43 15.97
N ALA A 92 4.08 25.41 16.64
CA ALA A 92 2.89 25.23 17.48
C ALA A 92 1.73 24.49 16.77
N TRP A 93 1.47 24.81 15.50
CA TRP A 93 0.41 24.16 14.72
C TRP A 93 0.69 22.67 14.48
N ILE A 94 1.94 22.30 14.19
CA ILE A 94 2.34 20.91 13.97
C ILE A 94 2.26 20.14 15.29
N TRP A 95 2.77 20.72 16.38
CA TRP A 95 2.68 20.14 17.70
C TRP A 95 1.22 19.86 18.11
N LEU A 96 0.32 20.82 17.86
CA LEU A 96 -1.10 20.67 18.16
C LEU A 96 -1.74 19.56 17.33
N LEU A 97 -1.50 19.54 16.01
CA LEU A 97 -2.01 18.48 15.13
C LEU A 97 -1.49 17.10 15.52
N LEU A 98 -0.21 16.97 15.86
CA LEU A 98 0.38 15.71 16.33
C LEU A 98 -0.22 15.27 17.67
N SER A 99 -0.47 16.21 18.59
CA SER A 99 -1.13 15.93 19.86
C SER A 99 -2.58 15.48 19.67
N MET A 100 -3.34 16.12 18.78
CA MET A 100 -4.69 15.67 18.41
C MET A 100 -4.66 14.29 17.75
N ALA A 101 -3.68 14.02 16.89
CA ALA A 101 -3.49 12.70 16.30
C ALA A 101 -3.17 11.64 17.37
N SER A 102 -2.41 12.01 18.41
CA SER A 102 -2.17 11.13 19.57
C SER A 102 -3.46 10.78 20.31
N ALA A 103 -4.27 11.78 20.65
CA ALA A 103 -5.57 11.57 21.29
C ALA A 103 -6.49 10.71 20.43
N GLY A 104 -6.61 11.00 19.13
CA GLY A 104 -7.42 10.21 18.20
C GLY A 104 -6.97 8.76 18.08
N THR A 105 -5.65 8.52 18.08
CA THR A 105 -5.07 7.17 18.04
C THR A 105 -5.43 6.37 19.30
N PHE A 106 -5.34 6.97 20.48
CA PHE A 106 -5.70 6.31 21.73
C PHE A 106 -7.22 6.07 21.81
N LEU A 107 -8.03 7.06 21.43
CA LEU A 107 -9.49 6.94 21.40
C LEU A 107 -9.94 5.77 20.51
N HIS A 108 -9.38 5.68 19.30
CA HIS A 108 -9.78 4.69 18.33
C HIS A 108 -9.16 3.31 18.59
N THR A 109 -7.82 3.23 18.61
CA THR A 109 -7.11 1.96 18.62
C THR A 109 -6.84 1.47 20.04
N GLY A 110 -6.64 2.38 20.99
CA GLY A 110 -6.41 2.07 22.41
C GLY A 110 -7.68 1.70 23.16
N LEU A 111 -8.83 2.30 22.82
CA LEU A 111 -10.09 2.14 23.55
C LEU A 111 -11.20 1.54 22.69
N LYS A 112 -11.60 2.20 21.60
CA LYS A 112 -12.77 1.80 20.80
C LYS A 112 -12.66 0.39 20.24
N LEU A 113 -11.58 0.08 19.52
CA LEU A 113 -11.38 -1.26 18.94
C LEU A 113 -11.36 -2.37 20.00
N PRO A 114 -10.49 -2.36 21.03
CA PRO A 114 -10.47 -3.43 22.02
C PRO A 114 -11.78 -3.52 22.81
N TYR A 115 -12.43 -2.39 23.08
CA TYR A 115 -13.74 -2.40 23.74
C TYR A 115 -14.77 -3.14 22.91
N PHE A 116 -15.03 -2.74 21.66
CA PHE A 116 -16.07 -3.37 20.85
C PHE A 116 -15.72 -4.79 20.39
N THR A 117 -14.43 -5.10 20.21
CA THR A 117 -14.01 -6.47 19.84
C THR A 117 -14.06 -7.43 21.02
N PHE A 118 -13.51 -7.07 22.19
CA PHE A 118 -13.29 -7.99 23.30
C PHE A 118 -14.24 -7.78 24.49
N LEU A 119 -14.46 -6.53 24.90
CA LEU A 119 -15.18 -6.17 26.14
C LEU A 119 -16.65 -5.75 25.94
N GLY A 120 -17.10 -5.68 24.69
CA GLY A 120 -18.44 -5.23 24.32
C GLY A 120 -19.54 -6.19 24.76
N LYS A 121 -20.77 -5.88 24.35
CA LYS A 121 -21.94 -6.74 24.60
C LYS A 121 -21.66 -8.15 24.07
N ASP A 122 -21.96 -9.17 24.88
CA ASP A 122 -21.73 -10.57 24.51
C ASP A 122 -22.49 -10.90 23.21
N ALA A 123 -21.74 -11.25 22.17
CA ALA A 123 -22.27 -11.64 20.87
C ALA A 123 -22.66 -13.14 20.81
N GLY A 124 -22.52 -13.87 21.92
CA GLY A 124 -22.76 -15.32 21.99
C GLY A 124 -21.62 -16.15 21.39
N LEU A 125 -20.48 -15.51 21.07
CA LEU A 125 -19.31 -16.17 20.50
C LEU A 125 -18.51 -16.87 21.59
N ARG A 126 -18.07 -18.10 21.30
CA ARG A 126 -17.28 -18.95 22.20
C ARG A 126 -16.03 -19.49 21.49
N PRO A 127 -15.17 -18.60 20.93
CA PRO A 127 -13.99 -19.03 20.18
C PRO A 127 -12.99 -19.74 21.09
N LYS A 128 -12.12 -20.59 20.53
CA LYS A 128 -10.93 -21.04 21.25
C LYS A 128 -9.84 -19.97 21.16
N GLU A 129 -8.86 -20.05 22.06
CA GLU A 129 -7.66 -19.22 21.98
C GLU A 129 -6.90 -19.44 20.66
N ALA A 130 -6.16 -18.44 20.22
CA ALA A 130 -5.32 -18.53 19.03
C ALA A 130 -4.27 -19.65 19.15
N PRO A 131 -3.86 -20.27 18.02
CA PRO A 131 -2.86 -21.33 18.07
C PRO A 131 -1.52 -20.80 18.61
N TRP A 132 -0.77 -21.68 19.27
CA TRP A 132 0.45 -21.32 20.00
C TRP A 132 1.49 -20.55 19.16
N ASN A 133 1.69 -20.93 17.90
CA ASN A 133 2.62 -20.26 16.99
C ASN A 133 2.27 -18.77 16.79
N MET A 134 0.98 -18.45 16.72
CA MET A 134 0.49 -17.08 16.60
C MET A 134 0.68 -16.30 17.90
N LEU A 135 0.36 -16.93 19.04
CA LEU A 135 0.59 -16.33 20.37
C LEU A 135 2.07 -16.06 20.63
N LEU A 136 2.96 -16.95 20.20
CA LEU A 136 4.40 -16.78 20.34
C LEU A 136 4.90 -15.58 19.52
N ALA A 137 4.48 -15.46 18.26
CA ALA A 137 4.84 -14.32 17.42
C ALA A 137 4.34 -12.98 18.00
N MET A 138 3.09 -12.97 18.48
CA MET A 138 2.53 -11.83 19.21
C MET A 138 3.31 -11.52 20.48
N GLY A 139 3.66 -12.54 21.27
CA GLY A 139 4.41 -12.43 22.50
C GLY A 139 5.80 -11.83 22.32
N ILE A 140 6.54 -12.25 21.27
CA ILE A 140 7.86 -11.68 20.95
C ILE A 140 7.74 -10.20 20.63
N SER A 141 6.76 -9.83 19.80
CA SER A 141 6.59 -8.44 19.38
C SER A 141 6.11 -7.56 20.53
N ALA A 142 5.20 -8.08 21.36
CA ALA A 142 4.72 -7.44 22.58
C ALA A 142 5.85 -7.26 23.63
N PHE A 143 6.72 -8.26 23.77
CA PHE A 143 7.91 -8.17 24.62
C PHE A 143 8.80 -7.01 24.18
N PHE A 144 9.12 -6.88 22.90
CA PHE A 144 9.94 -5.77 22.41
C PHE A 144 9.25 -4.41 22.59
N CYS A 145 7.93 -4.34 22.46
CA CYS A 145 7.17 -3.13 22.74
C CYS A 145 7.32 -2.66 24.19
N VAL A 146 7.30 -3.57 25.17
CA VAL A 146 7.52 -3.23 26.59
C VAL A 146 8.99 -2.99 26.88
N PHE A 147 9.89 -3.84 26.36
CA PHE A 147 11.33 -3.73 26.57
C PHE A 147 11.88 -2.38 26.12
N ILE A 148 11.51 -1.90 24.93
CA ILE A 148 11.92 -0.59 24.43
C ILE A 148 11.33 0.54 25.28
N GLY A 149 10.09 0.37 25.77
CA GLY A 149 9.47 1.33 26.65
C GLY A 149 10.24 1.48 27.97
N VAL A 150 10.57 0.37 28.62
CA VAL A 150 11.29 0.33 29.90
C VAL A 150 12.78 0.70 29.74
N ASN A 151 13.41 0.31 28.63
CA ASN A 151 14.80 0.62 28.32
C ASN A 151 14.94 1.40 27.00
N PRO A 152 14.64 2.71 27.00
CA PRO A 152 14.78 3.58 25.81
C PRO A 152 16.21 3.65 25.28
N ALA A 153 17.20 3.57 26.17
CA ALA A 153 18.61 3.72 25.83
C ALA A 153 19.06 2.71 24.78
N TRP A 154 18.53 1.48 24.84
CA TRP A 154 18.80 0.46 23.84
C TRP A 154 18.39 0.90 22.44
N LEU A 155 17.22 1.52 22.28
CA LEU A 155 16.77 2.02 20.98
C LEU A 155 17.58 3.25 20.54
N TYR A 156 17.92 4.13 21.48
CA TYR A 156 18.61 5.39 21.19
C TYR A 156 20.02 5.20 20.64
N GLN A 157 20.69 4.09 20.96
CA GLN A 157 22.00 3.73 20.39
C GLN A 157 21.98 3.51 18.88
N PHE A 158 20.82 3.17 18.31
CA PHE A 158 20.67 2.92 16.88
C PHE A 158 20.15 4.14 16.11
N MET A 159 20.03 5.30 16.78
CA MET A 159 19.52 6.51 16.14
C MET A 159 20.58 7.19 15.27
N PRO A 160 20.17 7.87 14.19
CA PRO A 160 21.12 8.45 13.24
C PRO A 160 21.95 9.60 13.81
N ASN A 161 21.46 10.30 14.84
CA ASN A 161 22.18 11.38 15.52
C ASN A 161 22.25 11.10 17.02
N PRO A 162 23.23 11.69 17.76
CA PRO A 162 23.25 11.66 19.22
C PRO A 162 21.91 12.07 19.83
N VAL A 163 21.47 11.34 20.85
CA VAL A 163 20.13 11.49 21.45
C VAL A 163 20.26 12.10 22.85
N ASP A 164 20.12 13.41 22.95
CA ASP A 164 20.01 14.13 24.23
C ASP A 164 18.54 14.31 24.61
N TYR A 165 17.77 13.22 24.59
CA TYR A 165 16.33 13.23 24.82
C TYR A 165 15.96 12.32 25.99
N ASN A 166 15.20 12.86 26.95
CA ASN A 166 14.69 12.11 28.09
C ASN A 166 13.17 11.91 27.97
N ALA A 167 12.77 10.71 27.53
CA ALA A 167 11.35 10.34 27.39
C ALA A 167 10.57 10.49 28.71
N TYR A 168 11.20 10.17 29.83
CA TYR A 168 10.58 10.12 31.15
C TYR A 168 10.77 11.40 31.95
N SER A 169 10.92 12.54 31.27
CA SER A 169 10.86 13.84 31.94
C SER A 169 9.49 14.01 32.59
N ALA A 170 9.45 14.70 33.74
CA ALA A 170 8.19 14.94 34.45
C ALA A 170 7.16 15.64 33.56
N GLY A 171 7.59 16.65 32.78
CA GLY A 171 6.72 17.39 31.87
C GLY A 171 6.05 16.49 30.83
N HIS A 172 6.81 15.60 30.19
CA HIS A 172 6.29 14.69 29.17
C HIS A 172 5.33 13.68 29.77
N LEU A 173 5.67 13.15 30.94
CA LEU A 173 4.82 12.20 31.64
C LEU A 173 3.49 12.84 32.05
N PHE A 174 3.52 14.06 32.61
CA PHE A 174 2.31 14.79 32.98
C PHE A 174 1.43 15.09 31.77
N TRP A 175 2.02 15.60 30.68
CA TRP A 175 1.27 15.93 29.46
C TRP A 175 0.61 14.70 28.84
N GLU A 176 1.36 13.60 28.66
CA GLU A 176 0.83 12.41 28.01
C GLU A 176 -0.23 11.73 28.90
N LEU A 177 -0.01 11.67 30.22
CA LEU A 177 -1.01 11.14 31.15
C LEU A 177 -2.29 11.97 31.15
N GLN A 178 -2.21 13.30 31.08
CA GLN A 178 -3.39 14.16 30.94
C GLN A 178 -4.13 13.89 29.64
N LEU A 179 -3.41 13.84 28.51
CA LEU A 179 -3.98 13.54 27.21
C LEU A 179 -4.71 12.19 27.22
N LEU A 180 -4.07 11.16 27.76
CA LEU A 180 -4.66 9.82 27.91
C LEU A 180 -5.87 9.84 28.85
N LEU A 181 -5.77 10.51 30.01
CA LEU A 181 -6.87 10.60 30.97
C LEU A 181 -8.10 11.29 30.36
N PHE A 182 -7.94 12.47 29.75
CA PHE A 182 -9.05 13.22 29.16
C PHE A 182 -9.63 12.51 27.94
N THR A 183 -8.80 11.88 27.12
CA THR A 183 -9.27 11.07 25.99
C THR A 183 -10.05 9.85 26.47
N GLY A 184 -9.57 9.17 27.53
CA GLY A 184 -10.26 8.04 28.14
C GLY A 184 -11.58 8.43 28.79
N LEU A 185 -11.60 9.53 29.53
CA LEU A 185 -12.83 10.11 30.09
C LEU A 185 -13.81 10.46 28.97
N GLY A 186 -13.36 11.12 27.90
CA GLY A 186 -14.18 11.43 26.74
C GLY A 186 -14.77 10.18 26.06
N PHE A 187 -13.98 9.11 25.94
CA PHE A 187 -14.44 7.82 25.44
C PHE A 187 -15.59 7.24 26.27
N PHE A 188 -15.42 7.15 27.59
CA PHE A 188 -16.43 6.56 28.46
C PHE A 188 -17.70 7.43 28.56
N LEU A 189 -17.57 8.75 28.55
CA LEU A 189 -18.73 9.66 28.49
C LEU A 189 -19.51 9.53 27.19
N MET A 190 -18.80 9.41 26.05
CA MET A 190 -19.40 9.33 24.72
C MET A 190 -19.65 7.90 24.26
N LEU A 191 -19.50 6.90 25.13
CA LEU A 191 -19.55 5.48 24.77
C LEU A 191 -20.83 5.10 24.00
N LYS A 192 -21.97 5.70 24.38
CA LYS A 192 -23.27 5.52 23.71
C LYS A 192 -23.28 5.99 22.25
N HIS A 193 -22.49 7.01 21.92
CA HIS A 193 -22.38 7.59 20.58
C HIS A 193 -21.27 6.95 19.74
N LEU A 194 -20.34 6.23 20.37
CA LEU A 194 -19.21 5.59 19.68
C LEU A 194 -19.55 4.19 19.11
N GLY A 195 -20.73 3.65 19.43
CA GLY A 195 -21.21 2.37 18.89
C GLY A 195 -21.19 2.34 17.37
N GLY A 196 -20.72 1.23 16.80
CA GLY A 196 -20.82 0.99 15.37
C GLY A 196 -22.25 0.65 14.98
N GLU A 197 -22.80 1.34 13.99
CA GLU A 197 -24.04 0.93 13.35
C GLU A 197 -23.79 -0.19 12.34
N ALA A 198 -24.75 -1.09 12.16
CA ALA A 198 -24.68 -2.17 11.17
C ALA A 198 -24.90 -1.64 9.74
N LYS A 199 -24.07 -0.67 9.32
CA LYS A 199 -24.07 -0.05 8.00
C LYS A 199 -22.85 -0.49 7.22
N LEU A 200 -22.96 -0.48 5.89
CA LEU A 200 -21.82 -0.68 5.02
C LEU A 200 -20.93 0.57 5.09
N SER A 201 -19.69 0.43 5.55
CA SER A 201 -18.71 1.51 5.46
C SER A 201 -18.28 1.65 4.01
N VAL A 202 -18.64 2.76 3.37
CA VAL A 202 -18.10 3.11 2.05
C VAL A 202 -16.71 3.66 2.28
N ASP A 203 -15.69 2.87 1.95
CA ASP A 203 -14.30 3.29 2.07
C ASP A 203 -13.81 3.86 0.72
N THR A 204 -12.53 4.18 0.67
CA THR A 204 -11.80 4.59 -0.54
C THR A 204 -11.86 3.51 -1.64
N ASP A 205 -12.19 2.27 -1.29
CA ASP A 205 -12.45 1.17 -2.21
C ASP A 205 -13.52 1.53 -3.25
N TRP A 206 -14.50 2.35 -2.89
CA TRP A 206 -15.51 2.86 -3.81
C TRP A 206 -14.92 3.61 -5.00
N VAL A 207 -13.88 4.43 -4.76
CA VAL A 207 -13.21 5.22 -5.80
C VAL A 207 -12.59 4.28 -6.83
N TYR A 208 -11.84 3.27 -6.40
CA TYR A 208 -11.27 2.27 -7.30
C TYR A 208 -12.36 1.41 -7.97
N ARG A 209 -13.39 1.00 -7.23
CA ARG A 209 -14.47 0.16 -7.74
C ARG A 209 -15.31 0.87 -8.81
N LYS A 210 -15.45 2.19 -8.73
CA LYS A 210 -16.16 3.02 -9.73
C LYS A 210 -15.25 3.52 -10.84
N ALA A 211 -14.08 4.05 -10.52
CA ALA A 211 -13.15 4.62 -11.51
C ALA A 211 -12.39 3.54 -12.29
N GLY A 212 -12.03 2.43 -11.65
CA GLY A 212 -11.26 1.33 -12.24
C GLY A 212 -11.89 0.76 -13.51
N PRO A 213 -13.17 0.32 -13.49
CA PRO A 213 -13.84 -0.18 -14.70
C PRO A 213 -13.93 0.86 -15.82
N VAL A 214 -14.07 2.14 -15.48
CA VAL A 214 -14.11 3.24 -16.46
C VAL A 214 -12.74 3.42 -17.11
N LEU A 215 -11.67 3.48 -16.32
CA LEU A 215 -10.28 3.57 -16.79
C LEU A 215 -9.89 2.36 -17.66
N ILE A 216 -10.24 1.14 -17.24
CA ILE A 216 -9.96 -0.08 -18.01
C ILE A 216 -10.71 -0.06 -19.35
N LYS A 217 -11.98 0.35 -19.37
CA LYS A 217 -12.74 0.45 -20.63
C LYS A 217 -12.17 1.53 -21.55
N ALA A 218 -11.78 2.69 -21.02
CA ALA A 218 -11.19 3.79 -21.79
C ALA A 218 -9.85 3.39 -22.41
N THR A 219 -8.96 2.79 -21.62
CA THR A 219 -7.66 2.28 -22.10
C THR A 219 -7.83 1.18 -23.14
N ALA A 220 -8.74 0.21 -22.91
CA ALA A 220 -9.03 -0.83 -23.89
C ALA A 220 -9.66 -0.28 -25.19
N ALA A 221 -10.45 0.80 -25.12
CA ALA A 221 -10.97 1.46 -26.31
C ALA A 221 -9.87 2.18 -27.09
N PHE A 222 -8.97 2.88 -26.40
CA PHE A 222 -7.81 3.54 -26.99
C PHE A 222 -6.88 2.54 -27.69
N VAL A 223 -6.49 1.46 -27.00
CA VAL A 223 -5.64 0.40 -27.58
C VAL A 223 -6.29 -0.21 -28.83
N ARG A 224 -7.61 -0.50 -28.79
CA ARG A 224 -8.34 -1.00 -29.96
C ARG A 224 -8.37 0.00 -31.10
N SER A 225 -8.49 1.30 -30.82
CA SER A 225 -8.46 2.36 -31.83
C SER A 225 -7.09 2.43 -32.51
N VAL A 226 -6.01 2.43 -31.73
CA VAL A 226 -4.63 2.42 -32.24
C VAL A 226 -4.38 1.17 -33.08
N TRP A 227 -4.76 -0.01 -32.58
CA TRP A 227 -4.58 -1.27 -33.31
C TRP A 227 -5.32 -1.28 -34.66
N ARG A 228 -6.56 -0.80 -34.69
CA ARG A 228 -7.33 -0.65 -35.94
C ARG A 228 -6.64 0.32 -36.90
N GLY A 229 -6.10 1.43 -36.41
CA GLY A 229 -5.35 2.39 -37.22
C GLY A 229 -4.10 1.77 -37.86
N ILE A 230 -3.31 1.03 -37.07
CA ILE A 230 -2.12 0.30 -37.56
C ILE A 230 -2.51 -0.73 -38.62
N MET A 231 -3.53 -1.54 -38.35
CA MET A 231 -4.00 -2.57 -39.28
C MET A 231 -4.53 -1.97 -40.59
N ALA A 232 -5.28 -0.87 -40.52
CA ALA A 232 -5.76 -0.17 -41.70
C ALA A 232 -4.60 0.42 -42.53
N ALA A 233 -3.59 1.00 -41.88
CA ALA A 233 -2.40 1.52 -42.55
C ALA A 233 -1.60 0.40 -43.23
N ALA A 234 -1.40 -0.74 -42.54
CA ALA A 234 -0.71 -1.90 -43.09
C ALA A 234 -1.46 -2.49 -44.30
N GLN A 235 -2.79 -2.63 -44.22
CA GLN A 235 -3.61 -3.07 -45.34
C GLN A 235 -3.59 -2.07 -46.50
N GLY A 236 -3.58 -0.77 -46.23
CA GLY A 236 -3.42 0.27 -47.24
C GLY A 236 -2.09 0.17 -47.97
N LEU A 237 -0.99 0.01 -47.23
CA LEU A 237 0.35 -0.18 -47.79
C LEU A 237 0.41 -1.43 -48.68
N LEU A 238 -0.08 -2.57 -48.17
CA LEU A 238 -0.11 -3.83 -48.91
C LEU A 238 -0.94 -3.71 -50.20
N ARG A 239 -2.09 -3.03 -50.16
CA ARG A 239 -2.90 -2.76 -51.36
C ARG A 239 -2.17 -1.86 -52.35
N SER A 240 -1.47 -0.82 -51.90
CA SER A 240 -0.67 0.05 -52.76
C SER A 240 0.48 -0.70 -53.43
N ILE A 241 1.19 -1.54 -52.67
CA ILE A 241 2.25 -2.42 -53.21
C ILE A 241 1.66 -3.39 -54.22
N TRP A 242 0.54 -4.03 -53.90
CA TRP A 242 -0.14 -4.98 -54.79
C TRP A 242 -0.61 -4.32 -56.09
N ASN A 243 -1.22 -3.13 -56.01
CA ASN A 243 -1.64 -2.38 -57.18
C ASN A 243 -0.45 -1.92 -58.02
N GLY A 244 0.66 -1.51 -57.38
CA GLY A 244 1.92 -1.20 -58.06
C GLY A 244 2.51 -2.41 -58.79
N LEU A 245 2.59 -3.57 -58.13
CA LEU A 245 3.02 -4.83 -58.75
C LEU A 245 2.11 -5.25 -59.90
N LYS A 246 0.79 -5.14 -59.73
CA LYS A 246 -0.20 -5.43 -60.78
C LYS A 246 -0.04 -4.48 -61.98
N SER A 247 0.34 -3.22 -61.75
CA SER A 247 0.62 -2.28 -62.85
C SER A 247 1.89 -2.63 -63.64
N LEU A 248 2.87 -3.28 -63.01
CA LEU A 248 4.14 -3.66 -63.63
C LEU A 248 4.07 -5.04 -64.31
N ALA A 249 3.43 -6.02 -63.67
CA ALA A 249 3.43 -7.44 -64.05
C ALA A 249 2.05 -8.01 -64.41
N GLY A 250 0.99 -7.19 -64.41
CA GLY A 250 -0.34 -7.60 -64.86
C GLY A 250 -0.42 -7.81 -66.36
N VAL A 251 -1.54 -8.39 -66.83
CA VAL A 251 -1.79 -8.77 -68.25
C VAL A 251 -1.63 -7.58 -69.23
N ASP A 252 -1.84 -6.34 -68.76
CA ASP A 252 -1.62 -5.10 -69.52
C ASP A 252 -0.32 -4.36 -69.16
N GLY A 253 0.43 -4.88 -68.19
CA GLY A 253 1.67 -4.30 -67.66
C GLY A 253 2.86 -4.47 -68.60
N LEU A 254 3.90 -3.64 -68.39
CA LEU A 254 5.13 -3.61 -69.21
C LEU A 254 5.78 -4.98 -69.40
N LEU A 255 5.73 -5.84 -68.39
CA LEU A 255 6.31 -7.20 -68.41
C LEU A 255 5.31 -8.31 -68.79
N GLY A 256 4.00 -8.02 -68.77
CA GLY A 256 2.94 -9.02 -68.98
C GLY A 256 2.37 -9.04 -70.39
N ARG A 257 2.76 -8.11 -71.26
CA ARG A 257 2.36 -8.13 -72.68
C ARG A 257 2.93 -9.39 -73.35
N PRO A 258 2.12 -10.20 -74.06
CA PRO A 258 2.66 -11.26 -74.90
C PRO A 258 3.48 -10.59 -76.02
N TRP A 259 4.80 -10.79 -75.99
CA TRP A 259 5.67 -10.27 -77.05
C TRP A 259 5.30 -10.95 -78.36
N GLY A 260 5.02 -10.15 -79.39
CA GLY A 260 4.67 -10.68 -80.70
C GLY A 260 5.79 -11.57 -81.23
N ILE A 261 5.44 -12.66 -81.91
CA ILE A 261 6.39 -13.67 -82.44
C ILE A 261 7.55 -12.99 -83.19
N GLY A 262 7.28 -11.93 -83.94
CA GLY A 262 8.33 -11.15 -84.64
C GLY A 262 9.39 -10.51 -83.73
N GLN A 263 9.02 -10.05 -82.53
CA GLN A 263 10.00 -9.50 -81.56
C GLN A 263 10.87 -10.62 -80.97
N THR A 264 10.29 -11.79 -80.68
CA THR A 264 11.07 -12.94 -80.19
C THR A 264 12.10 -13.42 -81.22
N THR A 265 11.75 -13.36 -82.52
CA THR A 265 12.68 -13.63 -83.62
C THR A 265 13.82 -12.61 -83.67
N LEU A 266 13.52 -11.31 -83.53
CA LEU A 266 14.56 -10.28 -83.53
C LEU A 266 15.56 -10.45 -82.38
N TRP A 267 15.08 -10.80 -81.19
CA TRP A 267 15.96 -11.05 -80.05
C TRP A 267 16.77 -12.33 -80.20
N THR A 268 16.18 -13.42 -80.69
CA THR A 268 16.93 -14.66 -80.94
C THR A 268 18.00 -14.47 -82.03
N VAL A 269 17.66 -13.77 -83.12
CA VAL A 269 18.63 -13.40 -84.16
C VAL A 269 19.72 -12.49 -83.57
N GLY A 270 19.34 -11.48 -82.77
CA GLY A 270 20.30 -10.57 -82.15
C GLY A 270 21.27 -11.29 -81.21
N ILE A 271 20.76 -12.16 -80.33
CA ILE A 271 21.58 -12.93 -79.40
C ILE A 271 22.46 -13.95 -80.13
N ALA A 272 21.91 -14.65 -81.13
CA ALA A 272 22.69 -15.60 -81.94
C ALA A 272 23.78 -14.90 -82.77
N SER A 273 23.47 -13.71 -83.32
CA SER A 273 24.43 -12.90 -84.07
C SER A 273 25.52 -12.36 -83.15
N LEU A 274 25.16 -11.87 -81.96
CA LEU A 274 26.12 -11.39 -80.96
C LEU A 274 27.02 -12.53 -80.48
N TYR A 275 26.46 -13.72 -80.25
CA TYR A 275 27.22 -14.90 -79.88
C TYR A 275 28.17 -15.34 -81.00
N GLY A 276 27.70 -15.31 -82.26
CA GLY A 276 28.54 -15.57 -83.43
C GLY A 276 29.67 -14.54 -83.59
N LEU A 277 29.39 -13.25 -83.34
CA LEU A 277 30.38 -12.17 -83.35
C LEU A 277 31.44 -12.35 -82.26
N VAL A 278 31.01 -12.69 -81.04
CA VAL A 278 31.92 -12.97 -79.93
C VAL A 278 32.77 -14.21 -80.21
N TYR A 279 32.22 -15.21 -80.88
CA TYR A 279 32.95 -16.42 -81.28
C TYR A 279 33.97 -16.15 -82.39
N LEU A 280 33.66 -15.27 -83.35
CA LEU A 280 34.57 -14.87 -84.43
C LEU A 280 35.69 -13.92 -83.98
N LEU A 281 35.47 -13.18 -82.89
CA LEU A 281 36.44 -12.24 -82.31
C LEU A 281 37.35 -12.89 -81.27
N ARG A 282 37.27 -14.21 -81.07
CA ARG A 282 38.09 -14.98 -80.13
C ARG A 282 39.00 -15.94 -80.87
#